data_AF-A0A2N1D3X1-F1
#
_entry.id   AF-A0A2N1D3X1-F1
#
_cell.length_a   1.000
_cell.length_b   1.000
_cell.length_c   1.000
_cell.angle_alpha   90.00
_cell.angle_beta   90.00
_cell.angle_gamma   90.00
#
_symmetry.space_group_name_H-M   'P 1'
#
loop_
_entity.id
_entity.type
_entity.pdbx_description
1 polymer ?
#
loop_
_entity_poly.entity_id
_entity_poly.type
_entity_poly.pdbx_seq_one_letter_code
_entity_poly.pdbx_strand_id
1 'polypeptide(L)' 'MIDPPTSKASVAVSVPVPDSNLNCDGLILSIKPLLEQLVASKKQQWEQKIEKDILTMFKQVGI' A
#
# COMPACT_ATOMS: atom_id res chain seq x y z
N MET A 1 -31.77 10.27 -18.07
CA MET A 1 -30.95 9.48 -17.13
C MET A 1 -29.62 10.20 -17.02
N ILE A 2 -29.23 10.62 -15.81
CA ILE A 2 -27.89 11.17 -15.59
C ILE A 2 -27.01 9.93 -15.42
N ASP A 3 -26.11 9.68 -16.38
CA ASP A 3 -25.15 8.59 -16.25
C ASP A 3 -24.30 8.82 -14.99
N PRO A 4 -24.19 7.82 -14.09
CA PRO A 4 -23.32 7.96 -12.95
C PRO A 4 -21.89 8.21 -13.45
N PRO A 5 -21.16 9.12 -12.81
CA PRO A 5 -19.80 9.42 -13.20
C PRO A 5 -18.96 8.14 -13.20
N THR A 6 -18.28 7.90 -14.32
CA THR A 6 -17.41 6.73 -14.53
C THR A 6 -16.03 6.98 -13.94
N SER A 7 -16.00 7.47 -12.70
CA SER A 7 -14.76 7.84 -12.00
C SER A 7 -13.88 6.61 -11.80
N LYS A 8 -12.65 6.71 -12.31
CA LYS A 8 -11.60 5.70 -12.16
C LYS A 8 -10.50 6.29 -11.31
N ALA A 9 -10.15 5.61 -10.22
CA ALA A 9 -9.00 5.93 -9.41
C ALA A 9 -7.90 4.90 -9.71
N SER A 10 -6.65 5.33 -9.72
CA SER A 10 -5.49 4.43 -9.74
C SER A 10 -4.50 4.93 -8.71
N VAL A 11 -3.99 4.03 -7.89
CA VAL A 11 -3.13 4.36 -6.75
C VAL A 11 -1.82 3.61 -6.88
N ALA A 12 -0.71 4.34 -6.72
CA ALA A 12 0.62 3.76 -6.62
C ALA A 12 1.21 4.10 -5.24
N VAL A 13 1.65 3.07 -4.51
CA VAL A 13 2.24 3.25 -3.17
C VAL A 13 3.75 3.04 -3.21
N SER A 14 4.50 3.98 -2.64
CA SER A 14 5.94 3.86 -2.42
C SER A 14 6.22 3.81 -0.92
N VAL A 15 6.82 2.71 -0.45
CA VAL A 15 7.21 2.52 0.94
C VAL A 15 8.72 2.34 1.00
N PRO A 16 9.48 3.36 1.47
CA PRO A 16 10.91 3.20 1.69
C PRO A 16 11.14 2.21 2.84
N VAL A 17 11.99 1.21 2.62
CA VAL A 17 12.39 0.26 3.67
C VAL A 17 13.70 0.72 4.30
N PRO A 18 13.72 1.10 5.59
CA PRO A 18 14.94 1.54 6.26
C PRO A 18 15.87 0.36 6.53
N ASP A 19 17.16 0.64 6.69
CA ASP A 19 18.10 -0.35 7.21
C ASP A 19 17.65 -0.80 8.60
N SER A 20 17.48 -2.11 8.76
CA SER A 20 16.88 -2.70 9.96
C SER A 20 17.65 -3.94 10.34
N ASN A 21 18.04 -4.02 11.62
CA ASN A 21 18.80 -5.14 12.16
C ASN A 21 18.06 -5.74 13.37
N LEU A 22 18.07 -7.07 13.47
CA LEU A 22 17.72 -7.78 14.70
C LEU A 22 18.98 -7.98 15.54
N ASN A 23 18.84 -7.73 16.84
CA ASN A 23 19.83 -8.12 17.82
C ASN A 23 19.42 -9.46 18.43
N CYS A 24 20.20 -10.50 18.16
CA CYS A 24 20.00 -11.86 18.65
C CYS A 24 21.16 -12.21 19.59
N ASP A 25 21.05 -11.81 20.86
CA ASP A 25 22.04 -12.09 21.92
C ASP A 25 23.50 -11.78 21.52
N GLY A 26 23.70 -10.60 20.90
CA GLY A 26 25.02 -10.14 20.45
C GLY A 26 25.33 -10.46 18.98
N LEU A 27 24.50 -11.25 18.30
CA LEU A 27 24.54 -11.39 16.85
C LEU A 27 23.63 -10.34 16.20
N ILE A 28 24.20 -9.48 15.35
CA ILE A 28 23.45 -8.48 14.59
C ILE A 28 23.13 -9.05 13.21
N LEU A 29 21.83 -9.23 12.92
CA LEU A 29 21.35 -9.75 11.64
C LEU A 29 20.59 -8.67 10.87
N SER A 30 21.01 -8.41 9.64
CA SER A 30 20.25 -7.53 8.74
C SER A 30 18.97 -8.22 8.28
N ILE A 31 17.84 -7.55 8.50
CA ILE A 31 16.50 -8.03 8.09
C ILE A 31 15.87 -7.19 6.99
N LYS A 32 16.59 -6.19 6.48
CA LYS A 32 16.09 -5.34 5.38
C LYS A 32 15.56 -6.16 4.20
N PRO A 33 16.22 -7.22 3.70
CA PRO A 33 15.71 -7.99 2.57
C PRO A 33 14.35 -8.65 2.87
N LEU A 34 14.13 -9.11 4.11
CA LEU A 34 12.85 -9.70 4.53
C LEU A 34 11.73 -8.65 4.57
N LEU A 35 12.06 -7.43 5.02
CA LEU A 35 11.11 -6.31 5.02
C LEU A 35 10.79 -5.83 3.61
N GLU A 36 11.77 -5.80 2.71
CA GLU A 36 11.56 -5.50 1.28
C GLU A 36 10.63 -6.53 0.63
N GLN A 37 10.84 -7.82 0.90
CA GLN A 37 9.95 -8.89 0.43
C GLN A 37 8.53 -8.75 1.01
N LEU A 38 8.41 -8.43 2.30
CA LEU A 38 7.12 -8.20 2.93
C LEU A 38 6.37 -7.04 2.27
N VAL A 39 7.05 -5.91 2.07
CA VAL A 39 6.49 -4.73 1.37
C VAL A 39 6.06 -5.11 -0.05
N ALA A 40 6.92 -5.78 -0.82
CA ALA A 40 6.58 -6.22 -2.17
C ALA A 40 5.34 -7.13 -2.20
N SER A 41 5.21 -8.05 -1.25
CA SER A 41 4.08 -8.98 -1.17
C SER A 41 2.75 -8.30 -0.78
N LYS A 42 2.80 -7.19 -0.04
CA LYS A 42 1.61 -6.49 0.47
C LYS A 42 1.22 -5.26 -0.33
N LYS A 43 2.14 -4.71 -1.12
CA LYS A 43 1.95 -3.48 -1.88
C LYS A 43 0.66 -3.47 -2.71
N GLN A 44 0.41 -4.51 -3.49
CA GLN A 44 -0.79 -4.60 -4.32
C GLN A 44 -2.07 -4.57 -3.48
N GLN A 45 -2.08 -5.26 -2.32
CA GLN A 45 -3.23 -5.26 -1.42
C GLN A 45 -3.49 -3.85 -0.84
N TRP A 46 -2.43 -3.10 -0.52
CA TRP A 46 -2.55 -1.72 -0.04
C TRP A 46 -3.09 -0.79 -1.13
N GLU A 47 -2.55 -0.87 -2.34
CA GLU A 47 -3.01 -0.08 -3.50
C GLU A 47 -4.50 -0.31 -3.76
N GLN A 48 -4.94 -1.57 -3.82
CA GLN A 48 -6.35 -1.92 -4.03
C GLN A 48 -7.27 -1.44 -2.91
N LYS A 49 -6.80 -1.52 -1.65
CA LYS A 49 -7.59 -1.03 -0.52
C LYS A 49 -7.80 0.48 -0.62
N ILE A 50 -6.73 1.23 -0.87
CA ILE A 50 -6.80 2.70 -1.00
C ILE A 50 -7.64 3.09 -2.21
N GLU A 51 -7.49 2.39 -3.35
CA GLU A 51 -8.31 2.62 -4.54
C GLU A 51 -9.80 2.44 -4.22
N LYS A 52 -10.16 1.37 -3.51
CA LYS A 52 -11.54 1.12 -3.08
C LYS A 52 -12.05 2.22 -2.13
N ASP A 53 -11.22 2.67 -1.21
CA ASP A 53 -11.59 3.74 -0.26
C ASP A 53 -11.83 5.07 -1.00
N ILE A 54 -11.00 5.41 -1.99
CA ILE A 54 -11.18 6.59 -2.86
C ILE A 54 -12.45 6.49 -3.69
N LEU A 55 -12.70 5.34 -4.34
CA LEU A 55 -13.94 5.13 -5.10
C LEU A 55 -15.18 5.22 -4.22
N THR A 56 -15.09 4.79 -2.96
CA THR A 56 -16.18 4.93 -2.00
C THR A 56 -16.43 6.39 -1.64
N MET A 57 -15.35 7.18 -1.45
CA MET A 57 -15.47 8.62 -1.26
C MET A 57 -16.11 9.31 -2.47
N PHE A 58 -15.71 8.99 -3.70
CA PHE A 58 -16.32 9.59 -4.91
C PHE A 58 -17.85 9.38 -4.93
N LYS A 59 -18.30 8.14 -4.69
CA LYS A 59 -19.73 7.83 -4.61
C LYS A 59 -20.48 8.65 -3.55
N GLN A 60 -19.85 8.91 -2.40
CA GLN A 60 -20.46 9.70 -1.32
C GLN A 60 -20.66 11.16 -1.69
N VAL A 61 -19.79 11.71 -2.54
CA VAL A 61 -19.86 13.12 -2.99
C VAL A 61 -20.56 13.29 -4.35
N GLY A 62 -21.13 12.21 -4.91
CA GLY A 62 -21.83 12.23 -6.20
C GLY A 62 -20.90 12.34 -7.41
N ILE A 63 -19.63 11.96 -7.25
CA ILE A 63 -18.57 11.87 -8.27
C ILE A 63 -18.30 10.41 -8.60
#